data_AF-A0A1Q8WMR1-F1
#
_entry.id   AF-A0A1Q8WMR1-F1
#
_cell.length_a   1.000
_cell.length_b   1.000
_cell.length_c   1.000
_cell.angle_alpha   90.00
_cell.angle_beta   90.00
_cell.angle_gamma   90.00
#
_symmetry.space_group_name_H-M   'P 1'
#
loop_
_entity.id
_entity.type
_entity.pdbx_description
1 polymer ?
#
loop_
_entity_poly.entity_id
_entity_poly.type
_entity_poly.pdbx_seq_one_letter_code
_entity_poly.pdbx_strand_id
1 'polypeptide(L)'
;MELVGGRRGGTAQSDQARRAKVVQAVLAGASLTRAAAAAGVSRDAARRYWHDQAVEDAASASGRSPRRRGCEGWSASACAGRVGRGQRVSDAERVLIAQGRARGESAAAIARALGRCRQTVWREIARNTGSDGVYRAPGASAAAQERLARPKTRRLDADPVLRAEVVALLEDGASPRQISARLRWAHPDNESMRISHEQIYQALYVQGAGSLRQQLRVDKALRSGRTRRLPRSP
;
A
#
# COMPACT_ATOMS: atom_id res chain seq x y z
N MET A 1 -28.62 22.19 11.93
CA MET A 1 -27.23 22.68 12.12
C MET A 1 -26.43 21.56 12.79
N GLU A 2 -25.63 20.81 12.04
CA GLU A 2 -24.76 19.77 12.62
C GLU A 2 -23.51 20.43 13.23
N LEU A 3 -23.32 20.23 14.53
CA LEU A 3 -22.13 20.62 15.28
C LEU A 3 -21.11 19.49 15.15
N VAL A 4 -19.86 19.82 14.78
CA VAL A 4 -18.77 18.83 14.71
C VAL A 4 -18.03 18.77 16.05
N GLY A 5 -17.88 17.56 16.60
CA GLY A 5 -17.26 17.26 17.90
C GLY A 5 -15.74 17.43 17.96
N GLY A 6 -15.26 18.67 17.87
CA GLY A 6 -13.86 19.03 18.12
C GLY A 6 -13.71 20.08 19.23
N ARG A 7 -12.55 20.11 19.91
CA ARG A 7 -12.19 20.94 21.08
C ARG A 7 -12.47 22.46 21.00
N ARG A 8 -12.91 23.01 19.86
CA ARG A 8 -13.24 24.43 19.71
C ARG A 8 -14.73 24.73 19.47
N GLY A 9 -15.58 23.73 19.25
CA GLY A 9 -16.98 23.96 18.86
C GLY A 9 -17.11 24.69 17.52
N GLY A 10 -18.21 24.44 16.79
CA GLY A 10 -18.51 25.10 15.53
C GLY A 10 -19.43 24.29 14.63
N THR A 11 -20.05 24.97 13.67
CA THR A 11 -20.88 24.34 12.63
C THR A 11 -20.00 23.64 11.60
N ALA A 12 -20.49 22.56 10.98
CA ALA A 12 -19.80 21.87 9.89
C ALA A 12 -19.32 22.82 8.77
N GLN A 13 -20.13 23.85 8.46
CA GLN A 13 -19.80 24.88 7.47
C GLN A 13 -18.58 25.72 7.86
N SER A 14 -18.43 26.06 9.14
CA SER A 14 -17.27 26.81 9.65
C SER A 14 -15.98 25.96 9.61
N ASP A 15 -16.08 24.65 9.83
CA ASP A 15 -14.95 23.71 9.69
C ASP A 15 -14.56 23.55 8.22
N GLN A 16 -15.53 23.42 7.32
CA GLN A 16 -15.32 23.38 5.87
C GLN A 16 -14.59 24.65 5.38
N ALA A 17 -15.00 25.83 5.84
CA ALA A 17 -14.36 27.09 5.48
C ALA A 17 -12.90 27.18 5.98
N ARG A 18 -12.62 26.71 7.20
CA ARG A 18 -11.24 26.63 7.73
C ARG A 18 -10.38 25.67 6.92
N ARG A 19 -10.91 24.49 6.55
CA ARG A 19 -10.23 23.52 5.67
C ARG A 19 -9.89 24.13 4.32
N ALA A 20 -10.89 24.71 3.64
CA ALA A 20 -10.71 25.36 2.34
C ALA A 20 -9.65 26.46 2.38
N LYS A 21 -9.64 27.30 3.44
CA LYS A 21 -8.66 28.37 3.60
C LYS A 21 -7.23 27.84 3.81
N VAL A 22 -7.07 26.75 4.56
CA VAL A 22 -5.76 26.06 4.68
C VAL A 22 -5.32 25.52 3.32
N VAL A 23 -6.20 24.81 2.61
CA VAL A 23 -5.89 24.22 1.29
C VAL A 23 -5.47 25.30 0.29
N GLN A 24 -6.24 26.39 0.18
CA GLN A 24 -5.92 27.52 -0.70
C GLN A 24 -4.57 28.17 -0.37
N ALA A 25 -4.28 28.41 0.92
CA ALA A 25 -3.01 28.98 1.33
C ALA A 25 -1.82 28.06 1.00
N VAL A 26 -1.97 26.74 1.18
CA VAL A 26 -0.92 25.76 0.85
C VAL A 26 -0.73 25.64 -0.66
N LEU A 27 -1.81 25.65 -1.45
CA LEU A 27 -1.74 25.68 -2.91
C LEU A 27 -1.06 26.96 -3.44
N ALA A 28 -1.29 28.10 -2.78
CA ALA A 28 -0.59 29.36 -3.04
C ALA A 28 0.88 29.36 -2.56
N GLY A 29 1.40 28.23 -2.06
CA GLY A 29 2.78 28.06 -1.64
C GLY A 29 3.07 28.51 -0.21
N ALA A 30 2.07 28.83 0.62
CA ALA A 30 2.32 29.12 2.02
C ALA A 30 2.78 27.85 2.78
N SER A 31 3.68 28.02 3.77
CA SER A 31 4.01 26.93 4.69
C SER A 31 2.81 26.57 5.56
N LEU A 32 2.73 25.32 6.05
CA LEU A 32 1.66 24.87 6.94
C LEU A 32 1.48 25.79 8.17
N THR A 33 2.57 26.37 8.68
CA THR A 33 2.51 27.33 9.79
C THR A 33 1.82 28.63 9.39
N ARG A 34 2.14 29.19 8.21
CA ARG A 34 1.47 30.40 7.70
C ARG A 34 0.02 30.12 7.30
N ALA A 35 -0.25 28.97 6.69
CA ALA A 35 -1.60 28.53 6.36
C ALA A 35 -2.47 28.34 7.61
N ALA A 36 -1.91 27.75 8.67
CA ALA A 36 -2.57 27.61 9.96
C ALA A 36 -2.93 28.97 10.59
N ALA A 37 -1.97 29.91 10.58
CA ALA A 37 -2.19 31.27 11.06
C ALA A 37 -3.28 31.99 10.25
N ALA A 38 -3.23 31.92 8.92
CA ALA A 38 -4.22 32.53 8.03
C ALA A 38 -5.64 31.95 8.23
N ALA A 39 -5.75 30.67 8.56
CA ALA A 39 -7.02 29.98 8.82
C ALA A 39 -7.47 30.01 10.29
N GLY A 40 -6.69 30.60 11.21
CA GLY A 40 -7.00 30.66 12.64
C GLY A 40 -7.01 29.29 13.34
N VAL A 41 -6.31 28.30 12.78
CA VAL A 41 -6.25 26.92 13.29
C VAL A 41 -4.87 26.58 13.83
N SER A 42 -4.77 25.51 14.63
CA SER A 42 -3.47 25.02 15.06
C SER A 42 -2.70 24.44 13.88
N ARG A 43 -1.36 24.45 13.97
CA ARG A 43 -0.47 23.87 12.95
C ARG A 43 -0.83 22.40 12.64
N ASP A 44 -1.15 21.61 13.68
CA ASP A 44 -1.53 20.21 13.51
C ASP A 44 -2.93 20.03 12.91
N ALA A 45 -3.84 20.99 13.09
CA ALA A 45 -5.11 21.00 12.37
C ALA A 45 -4.90 21.28 10.88
N ALA A 46 -4.06 22.26 10.53
CA ALA A 46 -3.71 22.54 9.13
C ALA A 46 -3.03 21.33 8.46
N ARG A 47 -2.13 20.64 9.17
CA ARG A 47 -1.51 19.39 8.68
C ARG A 47 -2.53 18.29 8.40
N ARG A 48 -3.52 18.10 9.29
CA ARG A 48 -4.60 17.12 9.12
C ARG A 48 -5.51 17.48 7.94
N TYR A 49 -5.97 18.73 7.86
CA TYR A 49 -6.83 19.17 6.76
C TYR A 49 -6.18 19.01 5.39
N TRP A 50 -4.88 19.31 5.28
CA TRP A 50 -4.14 19.11 4.03
C TRP A 50 -3.98 17.63 3.68
N HIS A 51 -3.75 16.76 4.68
CA HIS A 51 -3.70 15.32 4.48
C HIS A 51 -5.04 14.76 4.01
N ASP A 52 -6.14 15.17 4.64
CA ASP A 52 -7.49 14.72 4.30
C ASP A 52 -7.88 15.16 2.87
N GLN A 53 -7.55 16.40 2.48
CA GLN A 53 -7.75 16.88 1.11
C GLN A 53 -6.95 16.06 0.08
N ALA A 54 -5.67 15.79 0.34
CA ALA A 54 -4.85 14.98 -0.57
C ALA A 54 -5.39 13.55 -0.73
N VAL A 55 -6.01 12.99 0.31
CA VAL A 55 -6.69 11.68 0.26
C VAL A 55 -7.97 11.76 -0.58
N GLU A 56 -8.76 12.82 -0.44
CA GLU A 56 -9.98 13.05 -1.25
C GLU A 56 -9.65 13.29 -2.74
N ASP A 57 -8.61 14.06 -3.04
CA ASP A 57 -8.15 14.32 -4.41
C ASP A 57 -7.61 13.05 -5.06
N ALA A 58 -6.84 12.24 -4.32
CA ALA A 58 -6.37 10.94 -4.79
C ALA A 58 -7.52 9.94 -5.00
N ALA A 59 -8.53 9.95 -4.12
CA ALA A 59 -9.73 9.11 -4.29
C ALA A 59 -10.53 9.51 -5.54
N SER A 60 -10.68 10.83 -5.77
CA SER A 60 -11.39 11.40 -6.93
C SER A 60 -10.66 11.13 -8.25
N ALA A 61 -9.33 11.28 -8.29
CA ALA A 61 -8.50 10.95 -9.45
C ALA A 61 -8.50 9.46 -9.79
N SER A 62 -8.75 8.58 -8.81
CA SER A 62 -8.84 7.12 -9.02
C SER A 62 -10.24 6.62 -9.42
N GLY A 63 -11.23 7.51 -9.58
CA GLY A 63 -12.61 7.16 -9.96
C GLY A 63 -13.37 6.31 -8.91
N ARG A 64 -12.91 6.29 -7.66
CA ARG A 64 -13.40 5.36 -6.63
C ARG A 64 -14.31 6.07 -5.63
N SER A 65 -15.62 5.97 -5.83
CA SER A 65 -16.63 6.47 -4.87
C SER A 65 -16.54 5.71 -3.53
N PRO A 66 -16.66 6.37 -2.36
CA PRO A 66 -16.51 5.72 -1.05
C PRO A 66 -17.75 4.91 -0.62
N ARG A 67 -18.79 4.82 -1.45
CA ARG A 67 -20.07 4.20 -1.05
C ARG A 67 -20.52 3.09 -2.00
N ARG A 68 -19.99 1.87 -1.81
CA ARG A 68 -20.75 0.60 -1.64
C ARG A 68 -19.82 -0.63 -1.68
N ARG A 69 -19.84 -1.36 -0.56
CA ARG A 69 -19.58 -2.79 -0.31
C ARG A 69 -18.78 -3.60 -1.33
N GLY A 70 -17.68 -4.19 -0.85
CA GLY A 70 -17.24 -5.52 -1.31
C GLY A 70 -15.81 -5.65 -1.85
N CYS A 71 -14.80 -5.02 -1.25
CA CYS A 71 -13.41 -5.48 -1.38
C CYS A 71 -12.58 -4.83 -0.26
N GLU A 72 -12.28 -5.60 0.80
CA GLU A 72 -11.54 -5.09 1.95
C GLU A 72 -10.07 -4.90 1.60
N GLY A 73 -9.62 -3.66 1.79
CA GLY A 73 -8.24 -3.32 2.08
C GLY A 73 -7.36 -3.23 0.85
N TRP A 74 -7.21 -2.02 0.30
CA TRP A 74 -5.93 -1.32 0.14
C TRP A 74 -6.26 0.15 -0.11
N SER A 75 -6.29 0.92 0.97
CA SER A 75 -6.44 2.37 0.93
C SER A 75 -5.07 3.00 0.60
N ALA A 76 -5.07 4.05 -0.23
CA ALA A 76 -3.93 4.94 -0.45
C ALA A 76 -3.33 5.51 0.86
N SER A 77 -4.07 5.42 1.98
CA SER A 77 -3.59 5.67 3.35
C SER A 77 -2.45 4.74 3.81
N ALA A 78 -2.15 3.67 3.07
CA ALA A 78 -1.04 2.74 3.40
C ALA A 78 0.34 3.43 3.51
N CYS A 79 0.54 4.58 2.83
CA CYS A 79 1.79 5.34 2.94
C CYS A 79 1.89 6.18 4.21
N ALA A 80 0.80 6.38 4.95
CA ALA A 80 0.76 7.07 6.24
C ALA A 80 0.80 6.10 7.45
N GLY A 81 1.02 4.81 7.21
CA GLY A 81 1.06 3.79 8.26
C GLY A 81 2.19 4.02 9.28
N ARG A 82 1.92 3.72 10.55
CA ARG A 82 2.96 3.62 11.60
C ARG A 82 3.95 2.51 11.24
N VAL A 83 5.24 2.79 11.43
CA VAL A 83 6.32 1.81 11.33
C VAL A 83 7.19 1.86 12.58
N GLY A 84 7.18 0.78 13.35
CA GLY A 84 7.77 0.78 14.69
C GLY A 84 7.20 1.92 15.54
N ARG A 85 8.08 2.74 16.14
CA ARG A 85 7.71 3.94 16.91
C ARG A 85 7.49 5.21 16.06
N GLY A 86 7.61 5.14 14.74
CA GLY A 86 7.58 6.31 13.84
C GLY A 86 6.42 6.30 12.84
N GLN A 87 6.26 7.42 12.13
CA GLN A 87 5.34 7.56 10.98
C GLN A 87 6.14 7.64 9.69
N ARG A 88 5.68 6.99 8.62
CA ARG A 88 6.24 7.17 7.28
C ARG A 88 6.00 8.60 6.77
N VAL A 89 6.77 9.02 5.77
CA VAL A 89 6.51 10.27 5.04
C VAL A 89 5.25 10.04 4.20
N SER A 90 4.21 10.85 4.42
CA SER A 90 2.94 10.76 3.70
C SER A 90 3.03 11.39 2.30
N ASP A 91 2.05 11.10 1.44
CA ASP A 91 2.00 11.69 0.10
C ASP A 91 1.85 13.22 0.15
N ALA A 92 1.05 13.72 1.08
CA ALA A 92 0.92 15.15 1.34
C ALA A 92 2.26 15.79 1.77
N GLU A 93 3.05 15.10 2.63
CA GLU A 93 4.38 15.56 3.01
C GLU A 93 5.35 15.52 1.82
N ARG A 94 5.26 14.53 0.94
CA ARG A 94 6.08 14.46 -0.29
C ARG A 94 5.81 15.62 -1.23
N VAL A 95 4.55 16.03 -1.40
CA VAL A 95 4.19 17.22 -2.19
C VAL A 95 4.84 18.47 -1.61
N LEU A 96 4.77 18.65 -0.29
CA LEU A 96 5.40 19.77 0.40
C LEU A 96 6.93 19.74 0.30
N ILE A 97 7.56 18.55 0.31
CA ILE A 97 8.99 18.39 0.04
C ILE A 97 9.31 18.86 -1.39
N ALA A 98 8.52 18.47 -2.39
CA ALA A 98 8.73 18.87 -3.78
C ALA A 98 8.61 20.40 -3.95
N GLN A 99 7.58 21.02 -3.35
CA GLN A 99 7.42 22.48 -3.35
C GLN A 99 8.59 23.20 -2.65
N GLY A 100 9.03 22.69 -1.50
CA GLY A 100 10.20 23.22 -0.79
C GLY A 100 11.46 23.16 -1.65
N ARG A 101 11.68 22.04 -2.37
CA ARG A 101 12.81 21.90 -3.30
C ARG A 101 12.71 22.84 -4.50
N ALA A 102 11.53 23.04 -5.06
CA ALA A 102 11.30 24.00 -6.14
C ALA A 102 11.61 25.45 -5.71
N ARG A 103 11.43 25.77 -4.42
CA ARG A 103 11.79 27.07 -3.83
C ARG A 103 13.26 27.18 -3.39
N GLY A 104 14.08 26.16 -3.65
CA GLY A 104 15.49 26.13 -3.24
C GLY A 104 15.70 25.93 -1.73
N GLU A 105 14.69 25.47 -0.99
CA GLU A 105 14.82 25.26 0.45
C GLU A 105 15.75 24.07 0.77
N SER A 106 16.52 24.22 1.84
CA SER A 106 17.33 23.13 2.37
C SER A 106 16.46 22.05 3.02
N ALA A 107 16.96 20.80 3.07
CA ALA A 107 16.26 19.71 3.76
C ALA A 107 15.96 20.03 5.24
N ALA A 108 16.78 20.88 5.88
CA ALA A 108 16.56 21.34 7.26
C ALA A 108 15.40 22.35 7.36
N ALA A 109 15.25 23.26 6.40
CA ALA A 109 14.13 24.19 6.36
C ALA A 109 12.80 23.45 6.13
N ILE A 110 12.79 22.55 5.14
CA ILE A 110 11.63 21.71 4.83
C ILE A 110 11.24 20.86 6.04
N ALA A 111 12.21 20.23 6.71
CA ALA A 111 11.96 19.42 7.90
C ALA A 111 11.34 20.22 9.05
N ARG A 112 11.81 21.45 9.31
CA ARG A 112 11.20 22.35 10.30
C ARG A 112 9.75 22.70 9.95
N ALA A 113 9.48 23.03 8.69
CA ALA A 113 8.14 23.32 8.20
C ALA A 113 7.19 22.13 8.39
N LEU A 114 7.67 20.90 8.14
CA LEU A 114 6.89 19.67 8.33
C LEU A 114 6.82 19.21 9.80
N GLY A 115 7.70 19.70 10.68
CA GLY A 115 7.91 19.15 12.03
C GLY A 115 8.42 17.70 12.00
N ARG A 116 9.34 17.42 11.08
CA ARG A 116 10.02 16.12 10.96
C ARG A 116 11.50 16.29 11.29
N CYS A 117 12.18 15.18 11.56
CA CYS A 117 13.63 15.20 11.66
C CYS A 117 14.26 15.54 10.29
N ARG A 118 15.29 16.39 10.29
CA ARG A 118 16.08 16.72 9.10
C ARG A 118 16.54 15.47 8.35
N GLN A 119 17.00 14.44 9.06
CA GLN A 119 17.47 13.19 8.45
C GLN A 119 16.35 12.45 7.71
N THR A 120 15.10 12.50 8.20
CA THR A 120 13.96 11.87 7.52
C THR A 120 13.72 12.52 6.16
N VAL A 121 13.67 13.84 6.12
CA VAL A 121 13.47 14.61 4.89
C VAL A 121 14.66 14.45 3.94
N TRP A 122 15.89 14.51 4.46
CA TRP A 122 17.08 14.31 3.64
C TRP A 122 17.13 12.91 3.01
N ARG A 123 16.82 11.85 3.78
CA ARG A 123 16.78 10.47 3.26
C ARG A 123 15.66 10.27 2.23
N GLU A 124 14.53 10.97 2.40
CA GLU A 124 13.44 10.93 1.41
C GLU A 124 13.87 11.59 0.10
N ILE A 125 14.49 12.76 0.16
CA ILE A 125 14.98 13.47 -1.02
C ILE A 125 16.05 12.64 -1.72
N ALA A 126 17.11 12.26 -0.98
CA ALA A 126 18.25 11.54 -1.55
C ALA A 126 17.87 10.22 -2.24
N ARG A 127 16.83 9.53 -1.74
CA ARG A 127 16.40 8.24 -2.29
C ARG A 127 15.46 8.37 -3.50
N ASN A 128 14.75 9.49 -3.65
CA ASN A 128 13.71 9.65 -4.68
C ASN A 128 13.97 10.84 -5.63
N THR A 129 15.18 11.42 -5.59
CA THR A 129 15.65 12.37 -6.61
C THR A 129 16.12 11.57 -7.83
N GLY A 130 15.64 11.96 -9.02
CA GLY A 130 16.04 11.34 -10.29
C GLY A 130 17.47 11.67 -10.70
N SER A 131 17.96 11.04 -11.76
CA SER A 131 19.27 11.33 -12.37
C SER A 131 19.39 12.77 -12.86
N ASP A 132 18.26 13.41 -13.16
CA ASP A 132 18.13 14.81 -13.53
C ASP A 132 18.21 15.78 -12.33
N GLY A 133 18.38 15.27 -11.10
CA GLY A 133 18.46 16.08 -9.89
C GLY A 133 17.11 16.60 -9.39
N VAL A 134 16.01 16.28 -10.07
CA VAL A 134 14.66 16.75 -9.72
C VAL A 134 13.98 15.75 -8.78
N TYR A 135 13.41 16.26 -7.69
CA TYR A 135 12.59 15.48 -6.78
C TYR A 135 11.12 15.52 -7.22
N ARG A 136 10.51 14.37 -7.52
CA ARG A 136 9.11 14.26 -7.95
C ARG A 136 8.28 13.50 -6.93
N ALA A 137 7.28 14.18 -6.35
CA ALA A 137 6.41 13.58 -5.32
C ALA A 137 5.64 12.33 -5.81
N PRO A 138 5.01 12.30 -7.01
CA PRO A 138 4.31 11.11 -7.48
C PRO A 138 5.22 9.88 -7.63
N GLY A 139 6.42 10.09 -8.16
CA GLY A 139 7.42 9.02 -8.28
C GLY A 139 7.90 8.51 -6.92
N ALA A 140 8.12 9.41 -5.96
CA ALA A 140 8.47 9.03 -4.58
C ALA A 140 7.35 8.22 -3.89
N SER A 141 6.09 8.59 -4.10
CA SER A 141 4.92 7.86 -3.60
C SER A 141 4.81 6.47 -4.19
N ALA A 142 4.92 6.33 -5.52
CA ALA A 142 4.89 5.04 -6.20
C ALA A 142 6.02 4.12 -5.71
N ALA A 143 7.26 4.62 -5.68
CA ALA A 143 8.41 3.87 -5.18
C ALA A 143 8.26 3.48 -3.69
N ALA A 144 7.59 4.30 -2.87
CA ALA A 144 7.28 3.95 -1.49
C ALA A 144 6.26 2.79 -1.40
N GLN A 145 5.24 2.79 -2.25
CA GLN A 145 4.24 1.72 -2.33
C GLN A 145 4.86 0.41 -2.84
N GLU A 146 5.71 0.46 -3.86
CA GLU A 146 6.42 -0.72 -4.36
C GLU A 146 7.30 -1.36 -3.28
N ARG A 147 8.05 -0.54 -2.53
CA ARG A 147 8.86 -1.03 -1.39
C ARG A 147 8.01 -1.61 -0.27
N LEU A 148 6.79 -1.10 -0.07
CA LEU A 148 5.84 -1.63 0.91
C LEU A 148 5.25 -2.98 0.47
N ALA A 149 5.03 -3.17 -0.83
CA ALA A 149 4.36 -4.35 -1.36
C ALA A 149 5.10 -5.66 -1.01
N ARG A 150 6.44 -5.61 -0.87
CA ARG A 150 7.33 -6.75 -0.57
C ARG A 150 6.78 -8.07 -1.14
N PRO A 151 6.56 -8.15 -2.46
CA PRO A 151 5.95 -9.32 -3.06
C PRO A 151 6.87 -10.52 -2.82
N LYS A 152 6.33 -11.57 -2.20
CA LYS A 152 7.02 -12.86 -2.11
C LYS A 152 6.56 -13.70 -3.29
N THR A 153 7.40 -13.81 -4.32
CA THR A 153 7.16 -14.75 -5.42
C THR A 153 6.97 -16.13 -4.83
N ARG A 154 5.85 -16.79 -5.15
CA ARG A 154 5.60 -18.12 -4.64
C ARG A 154 6.51 -19.10 -5.36
N ARG A 155 6.85 -20.21 -4.70
CA ARG A 155 7.73 -21.22 -5.28
C ARG A 155 7.24 -21.73 -6.64
N LEU A 156 5.94 -21.98 -6.77
CA LEU A 156 5.34 -22.41 -8.03
C LEU A 156 5.32 -21.32 -9.10
N ASP A 157 5.23 -20.05 -8.72
CA ASP A 157 5.27 -18.94 -9.68
C ASP A 157 6.71 -18.69 -10.20
N ALA A 158 7.71 -19.04 -9.39
CA ALA A 158 9.13 -18.88 -9.73
C ALA A 158 9.70 -20.03 -10.58
N ASP A 159 9.13 -21.24 -10.47
CA ASP A 159 9.61 -22.45 -11.16
C ASP A 159 8.50 -23.07 -12.02
N PRO A 160 8.48 -22.75 -13.34
CA PRO A 160 7.48 -23.28 -14.26
C PRO A 160 7.52 -24.80 -14.43
N VAL A 161 8.69 -25.43 -14.29
CA VAL A 161 8.87 -26.88 -14.47
C VAL A 161 8.23 -27.63 -13.30
N LEU A 162 8.58 -27.23 -12.07
CA LEU A 162 7.93 -27.75 -10.86
C LEU A 162 6.41 -27.53 -10.90
N ARG A 163 5.97 -26.38 -11.42
CA ARG A 163 4.55 -26.06 -11.54
C ARG A 163 3.83 -26.98 -12.53
N ALA A 164 4.44 -27.31 -13.66
CA ALA A 164 3.88 -28.24 -14.63
C ALA A 164 3.68 -29.65 -14.03
N GLU A 165 4.67 -30.16 -13.31
CA GLU A 165 4.59 -31.47 -12.62
C GLU A 165 3.48 -31.50 -11.56
N VAL A 166 3.38 -30.43 -10.76
CA VAL A 166 2.31 -30.30 -9.76
C VAL A 166 0.93 -30.24 -10.43
N VAL A 167 0.80 -29.53 -11.56
CA VAL A 167 -0.45 -29.48 -12.34
C VAL A 167 -0.82 -30.86 -12.87
N ALA A 168 0.10 -31.57 -13.52
CA ALA A 168 -0.15 -32.90 -14.06
C ALA A 168 -0.65 -33.87 -12.97
N LEU A 169 0.04 -33.90 -11.83
CA LEU A 169 -0.36 -34.77 -10.72
C LEU A 169 -1.71 -34.38 -10.09
N LEU A 170 -2.06 -33.08 -10.10
CA LEU A 170 -3.38 -32.62 -9.65
C LEU A 170 -4.48 -33.02 -10.64
N GLU A 171 -4.22 -32.97 -11.94
CA GLU A 171 -5.15 -33.42 -12.99
C GLU A 171 -5.38 -34.94 -12.92
N ASP A 172 -4.35 -35.70 -12.53
CA ASP A 172 -4.44 -37.14 -12.23
C ASP A 172 -5.14 -37.44 -10.88
N GLY A 173 -5.64 -36.42 -10.18
CA GLY A 173 -6.39 -36.55 -8.93
C GLY A 173 -5.56 -36.83 -7.68
N ALA A 174 -4.23 -36.66 -7.73
CA ALA A 174 -3.38 -36.79 -6.56
C ALA A 174 -3.63 -35.64 -5.57
N SER A 175 -3.70 -35.97 -4.28
CA SER A 175 -3.82 -34.94 -3.24
C SER A 175 -2.49 -34.18 -3.04
N PRO A 176 -2.51 -32.92 -2.58
CA PRO A 176 -1.28 -32.14 -2.34
C PRO A 176 -0.22 -32.82 -1.46
N ARG A 177 -0.64 -33.66 -0.49
CA ARG A 177 0.28 -34.48 0.30
C ARG A 177 0.93 -35.60 -0.52
N GLN A 178 0.16 -36.29 -1.36
CA GLN A 178 0.68 -37.31 -2.26
C GLN A 178 1.64 -36.71 -3.28
N ILE A 179 1.33 -35.52 -3.81
CA ILE A 179 2.19 -34.81 -4.77
C ILE A 179 3.55 -34.51 -4.15
N SER A 180 3.57 -33.90 -2.96
CA SER A 180 4.81 -33.59 -2.22
C SER A 180 5.68 -34.84 -1.99
N ALA A 181 5.06 -35.99 -1.67
CA ALA A 181 5.76 -37.25 -1.48
C ALA A 181 6.26 -37.88 -2.80
N ARG A 182 5.42 -37.87 -3.85
CA ARG A 182 5.75 -38.41 -5.18
C ARG A 182 6.91 -37.64 -5.81
N LEU A 183 6.89 -36.31 -5.77
CA LEU A 183 7.98 -35.48 -6.27
C LEU A 183 9.29 -35.78 -5.53
N ARG A 184 9.22 -36.04 -4.21
CA ARG A 184 10.40 -36.37 -3.44
C ARG A 184 11.03 -37.71 -3.86
N TRP A 185 10.19 -38.68 -4.17
CA TRP A 185 10.61 -40.03 -4.57
C TRP A 185 11.07 -40.11 -6.02
N ALA A 186 10.36 -39.44 -6.95
CA ALA A 186 10.71 -39.41 -8.36
C ALA A 186 11.98 -38.60 -8.66
N HIS A 187 12.29 -37.61 -7.81
CA HIS A 187 13.45 -36.75 -7.95
C HIS A 187 14.27 -36.73 -6.65
N PRO A 188 14.97 -37.83 -6.32
CA PRO A 188 15.71 -37.94 -5.06
C PRO A 188 16.85 -36.93 -4.96
N ASP A 189 17.55 -36.64 -6.05
CA ASP A 189 18.75 -35.78 -6.05
C ASP A 189 18.47 -34.33 -6.51
N ASN A 190 17.25 -34.03 -6.97
CA ASN A 190 16.90 -32.69 -7.43
C ASN A 190 16.10 -31.92 -6.37
N GLU A 191 16.79 -31.04 -5.65
CA GLU A 191 16.18 -30.22 -4.59
C GLU A 191 15.21 -29.14 -5.13
N SER A 192 15.31 -28.77 -6.42
CA SER A 192 14.36 -27.84 -7.03
C SER A 192 12.94 -28.42 -7.04
N MET A 193 12.82 -29.76 -7.17
CA MET A 193 11.56 -30.50 -7.20
C MET A 193 10.91 -30.72 -5.84
N ARG A 194 11.52 -30.27 -4.73
CA ARG A 194 10.86 -30.35 -3.42
C ARG A 194 9.74 -29.32 -3.35
N ILE A 195 8.61 -29.64 -2.75
CA ILE A 195 7.62 -28.62 -2.37
C ILE A 195 6.81 -29.14 -1.20
N SER A 196 6.45 -28.28 -0.25
CA SER A 196 5.55 -28.68 0.83
C SER A 196 4.10 -28.71 0.33
N HIS A 197 3.32 -29.65 0.85
CA HIS A 197 1.89 -29.72 0.54
C HIS A 197 1.12 -28.44 0.95
N GLU A 198 1.60 -27.71 1.96
CA GLU A 198 1.04 -26.42 2.36
C GLU A 198 1.23 -25.34 1.28
N GLN A 199 2.39 -25.31 0.60
CA GLN A 199 2.62 -24.38 -0.52
C GLN A 199 1.72 -24.69 -1.71
N ILE A 200 1.44 -25.98 -1.98
CA ILE A 200 0.47 -26.38 -3.00
C ILE A 200 -0.94 -25.93 -2.60
N TYR A 201 -1.34 -26.10 -1.34
CA TYR A 201 -2.64 -25.60 -0.86
C TYR A 201 -2.77 -24.08 -0.98
N GLN A 202 -1.73 -23.32 -0.60
CA GLN A 202 -1.73 -21.86 -0.76
C GLN A 202 -1.89 -21.46 -2.23
N ALA A 203 -1.24 -22.16 -3.16
CA ALA A 203 -1.38 -21.89 -4.58
C ALA A 203 -2.77 -22.23 -5.16
N LEU A 204 -3.45 -23.25 -4.61
CA LEU A 204 -4.80 -23.63 -5.00
C LEU A 204 -5.88 -22.67 -4.49
N TYR A 205 -5.70 -22.09 -3.29
CA TYR A 205 -6.73 -21.31 -2.61
C TYR A 205 -6.58 -19.80 -2.72
N VAL A 206 -5.42 -19.25 -3.12
CA VAL A 206 -5.31 -17.81 -3.32
C VAL A 206 -5.91 -17.41 -4.67
N GLN A 207 -7.05 -16.71 -4.60
CA GLN A 207 -7.71 -16.08 -5.75
C GLN A 207 -6.91 -14.86 -6.23
N GLY A 208 -6.16 -15.04 -7.31
CA GLY A 208 -5.48 -13.98 -8.06
C GLY A 208 -5.29 -14.40 -9.51
N ALA A 209 -5.13 -13.42 -10.42
CA ALA A 209 -4.78 -13.69 -11.82
C ALA A 209 -3.46 -14.49 -11.89
N GLY A 210 -3.43 -15.58 -12.66
CA GLY A 210 -2.29 -16.51 -12.76
C GLY A 210 -2.27 -17.64 -11.72
N SER A 211 -3.28 -17.75 -10.85
CA SER A 211 -3.33 -18.81 -9.84
C SER A 211 -3.23 -20.22 -10.46
N LEU A 212 -2.57 -21.14 -9.74
CA LEU A 212 -2.43 -22.56 -10.15
C LEU A 212 -3.79 -23.16 -10.57
N ARG A 213 -4.86 -22.73 -9.90
CA ARG A 213 -6.24 -23.15 -10.17
C ARG A 213 -6.76 -22.77 -11.56
N GLN A 214 -6.31 -21.65 -12.15
CA GLN A 214 -6.73 -21.25 -13.50
C GLN A 214 -6.16 -22.16 -14.60
N GLN A 215 -5.11 -22.93 -14.30
CA GLN A 215 -4.48 -23.82 -15.26
C GLN A 215 -4.95 -25.27 -15.16
N LEU A 216 -5.71 -25.60 -14.11
CA LEU A 216 -6.27 -26.93 -13.97
C LEU A 216 -7.47 -27.03 -14.92
N ARG A 217 -7.42 -27.94 -15.90
CA ARG A 217 -8.54 -28.18 -16.83
C ARG A 217 -9.79 -28.69 -16.13
N VAL A 218 -9.63 -29.18 -14.89
CA VAL A 218 -10.71 -29.71 -14.06
C VAL A 218 -10.93 -28.75 -12.88
N ASP A 219 -12.04 -28.01 -12.89
CA ASP A 219 -12.50 -27.13 -11.79
C ASP A 219 -12.62 -27.84 -10.42
N LYS A 220 -12.48 -29.18 -10.40
CA LYS A 220 -12.52 -30.09 -9.26
C LYS A 220 -11.23 -30.93 -9.10
N ALA A 221 -10.05 -30.35 -9.25
CA ALA A 221 -8.77 -31.07 -9.03
C ALA A 221 -8.53 -31.58 -7.59
N LEU A 222 -9.40 -31.25 -6.64
CA LEU A 222 -9.45 -31.91 -5.33
C LEU A 222 -10.58 -32.93 -5.34
N ARG A 223 -10.30 -34.16 -4.90
CA ARG A 223 -11.30 -35.24 -4.74
C ARG A 223 -12.56 -34.82 -3.96
N SER A 224 -12.46 -33.79 -3.12
CA SER A 224 -13.58 -33.24 -2.35
C SER A 224 -14.35 -32.11 -3.04
N GLY A 225 -13.87 -31.59 -4.17
CA GLY A 225 -14.50 -30.49 -4.93
C GLY A 225 -14.62 -29.15 -4.19
N ARG A 226 -13.85 -28.94 -3.11
CA ARG A 226 -14.04 -27.79 -2.20
C ARG A 226 -13.26 -26.56 -2.66
N THR A 227 -13.96 -25.43 -2.74
CA THR A 227 -13.39 -24.11 -3.09
C THR A 227 -12.68 -23.42 -1.93
N ARG A 228 -12.92 -23.83 -0.68
CA ARG A 228 -12.31 -23.26 0.54
C ARG A 228 -11.86 -24.36 1.51
N ARG A 229 -10.77 -24.11 2.22
CA ARG A 229 -10.31 -24.95 3.34
C ARG A 229 -11.23 -24.76 4.56
N LEU A 230 -11.57 -25.85 5.24
CA LEU A 230 -12.16 -25.79 6.58
C LEU A 230 -11.02 -25.64 7.60
N PRO A 231 -11.10 -24.68 8.53
CA PRO A 231 -10.20 -24.70 9.67
C PRO A 231 -10.35 -26.04 10.38
N ARG A 232 -9.24 -26.61 10.84
CA ARG A 232 -9.34 -27.64 11.88
C ARG A 232 -9.96 -26.92 13.08
N SER A 233 -10.99 -27.52 13.68
CA SER A 233 -11.68 -26.99 14.86
C SER A 233 -10.69 -26.45 15.89
N PRO A 234 -11.07 -25.40 16.65
CA PRO A 234 -10.17 -24.71 17.58
C PRO A 234 -9.49 -25.65 18.57
#